data_AF-A0A8I0HDN6-F1
#
_entry.id   AF-A0A8I0HDN6-F1
#
_cell.length_a   1.000
_cell.length_b   1.000
_cell.length_c   1.000
_cell.angle_alpha   90.00
_cell.angle_beta   90.00
_cell.angle_gamma   90.00
#
_symmetry.space_group_name_H-M   'P 1'
#
loop_
_entity.id
_entity.type
_entity.pdbx_description
1 polymer ?
#
loop_
_entity_poly.entity_id
_entity_poly.type
_entity_poly.pdbx_seq_one_letter_code
_entity_poly.pdbx_strand_id
1 'polypeptide(L)' 'LGENARRDIVLNLEDMGIEVESSHHETAPAQHEVDFKYGEVRTIADRIMSFKMTVRTIAKRHGLHATFMPKPRAEVNGSG' A
#
# COMPACT_ATOMS: atom_id res chain seq x y z
N LEU A 1 -12.56 -3.20 7.46
CA LEU A 1 -12.22 -3.90 6.19
C LEU A 1 -10.85 -3.47 5.67
N GLY A 2 -10.64 -2.18 5.37
CA GLY A 2 -9.35 -1.68 4.88
C GLY A 2 -8.17 -1.93 5.82
N GLU A 3 -8.37 -1.83 7.14
CA GLU A 3 -7.31 -2.09 8.13
C GLU A 3 -6.83 -3.55 8.13
N ASN A 4 -7.74 -4.52 8.03
CA ASN A 4 -7.38 -5.93 7.94
C ASN A 4 -6.62 -6.22 6.64
N ALA A 5 -7.07 -5.65 5.52
CA ALA A 5 -6.35 -5.76 4.26
C ALA A 5 -4.96 -5.12 4.34
N ARG A 6 -4.83 -3.93 4.95
CA ARG A 6 -3.52 -3.27 5.18
C ARG A 6 -2.61 -4.12 6.05
N ARG A 7 -3.12 -4.72 7.12
CA ARG A 7 -2.35 -5.62 7.99
C ARG A 7 -1.78 -6.79 7.21
N ASP A 8 -2.60 -7.47 6.40
CA ASP A 8 -2.14 -8.62 5.60
C ASP A 8 -1.16 -8.20 4.49
N ILE A 9 -1.32 -7.00 3.93
CA ILE A 9 -0.35 -6.40 3.00
C ILE A 9 1.00 -6.23 3.69
N VAL A 10 1.03 -5.62 4.89
CA VAL A 10 2.27 -5.40 5.65
C VAL A 10 2.97 -6.74 5.94
N LEU A 11 2.25 -7.74 6.45
CA LEU A 11 2.83 -9.05 6.75
C LEU A 11 3.40 -9.74 5.48
N ASN A 12 2.70 -9.64 4.34
CA ASN A 12 3.22 -10.19 3.08
C ASN A 12 4.47 -9.46 2.59
N LEU A 13 4.57 -8.14 2.78
CA LEU A 13 5.76 -7.37 2.40
C LEU A 13 6.96 -7.77 3.28
N GLU A 14 6.74 -7.95 4.58
CA GLU A 14 7.78 -8.42 5.50
C GLU A 14 8.26 -9.83 5.14
N ASP A 15 7.35 -10.75 4.82
CA ASP A 15 7.70 -12.11 4.34
C ASP A 15 8.52 -12.08 3.03
N MET A 16 8.33 -11.04 2.21
CA MET A 16 9.11 -10.80 0.98
C MET A 16 10.46 -10.10 1.26
N GLY A 17 10.80 -9.81 2.51
CA GLY A 17 12.02 -9.08 2.89
C GLY A 17 11.96 -7.57 2.62
N ILE A 18 10.75 -7.01 2.50
CA ILE A 18 10.53 -5.57 2.38
C ILE A 18 10.18 -5.03 3.78
N GLU A 19 11.14 -4.38 4.41
CA GLU A 19 10.98 -3.77 5.74
C GLU A 19 10.00 -2.60 5.68
N VAL A 20 8.85 -2.76 6.35
CA VAL A 20 7.83 -1.72 6.52
C VAL A 20 8.20 -0.89 7.74
N GLU A 21 8.33 0.42 7.55
CA GLU A 21 8.65 1.38 8.62
C GLU A 21 7.38 1.87 9.30
N SER A 22 6.32 2.11 8.53
CA SER A 22 5.09 2.71 9.02
C SER A 22 3.89 2.23 8.21
N SER A 23 2.72 2.17 8.83
CA SER A 23 1.46 2.05 8.11
C SER A 23 0.30 2.64 8.91
N HIS A 24 -0.54 3.45 8.25
CA HIS A 24 -1.66 4.12 8.91
C HIS A 24 -2.84 4.34 7.97
N HIS A 25 -3.92 4.88 8.54
CA HIS A 25 -5.06 5.35 7.77
C HIS A 25 -4.81 6.82 7.43
N GLU A 26 -5.02 7.18 6.17
CA GLU A 26 -4.79 8.54 5.71
C GLU A 26 -6.04 9.42 5.91
N THR A 27 -5.94 10.67 5.48
CA THR A 27 -6.98 11.69 5.70
C THR A 27 -8.30 11.37 5.02
N ALA A 28 -8.28 10.80 3.79
CA ALA A 28 -9.52 10.50 3.07
C ALA A 28 -10.12 9.13 3.48
N PRO A 29 -11.46 8.99 3.43
CA PRO A 29 -12.11 7.71 3.69
C PRO A 29 -11.57 6.58 2.81
N ALA A 30 -11.24 5.46 3.43
CA ALA A 30 -10.61 4.29 2.80
C ALA A 30 -9.25 4.54 2.13
N GLN A 31 -8.55 5.64 2.46
CA GLN A 31 -7.17 5.88 2.06
C GLN A 31 -6.20 5.29 3.09
N HIS A 32 -5.13 4.66 2.63
CA HIS A 32 -4.16 4.00 3.50
C HIS A 32 -2.75 4.27 2.98
N GLU A 33 -1.82 4.40 3.91
CA GLU A 33 -0.40 4.61 3.63
C GLU A 33 0.43 3.47 4.23
N VAL A 34 1.50 3.09 3.52
CA VAL A 34 2.48 2.10 3.93
C VAL A 34 3.84 2.62 3.48
N ASP A 35 4.68 2.93 4.45
CA ASP A 35 6.05 3.38 4.23
C ASP A 35 7.00 2.20 4.41
N PHE A 36 7.94 2.07 3.50
CA PHE A 36 9.07 1.15 3.65
C PHE A 36 10.35 1.94 3.78
N LYS A 37 11.30 1.36 4.51
CA LYS A 37 12.57 2.00 4.83
C LYS A 37 13.32 2.42 3.57
N TYR A 38 13.95 3.59 3.64
CA TYR A 38 14.80 4.11 2.57
C TYR A 38 15.94 3.15 2.22
N GLY A 39 16.44 3.23 1.00
CA GLY A 39 17.49 2.34 0.51
C GLY A 39 18.04 2.78 -0.83
N GLU A 40 18.83 1.90 -1.43
CA GLU A 40 19.41 2.11 -2.74
C GLU A 40 18.30 2.24 -3.81
N VAL A 41 18.46 3.18 -4.74
CA VAL A 41 17.40 3.62 -5.66
C VAL A 41 16.85 2.50 -6.54
N ARG A 42 17.70 1.61 -7.06
CA ARG A 42 17.28 0.46 -7.88
C ARG A 42 16.47 -0.52 -7.04
N THR A 43 16.93 -0.81 -5.83
CA THR A 43 16.23 -1.67 -4.87
C THR A 43 14.86 -1.10 -4.50
N ILE A 44 14.77 0.22 -4.27
CA ILE A 44 13.50 0.88 -3.96
C ILE A 44 12.56 0.88 -5.18
N ALA A 45 13.07 1.07 -6.39
CA ALA A 45 12.26 0.98 -7.61
C ALA A 45 11.60 -0.39 -7.76
N ASP A 46 12.36 -1.48 -7.54
CA ASP A 46 11.83 -2.85 -7.58
C ASP A 46 10.80 -3.12 -6.47
N ARG A 47 11.05 -2.57 -5.27
CA ARG A 47 10.12 -2.64 -4.13
C ARG A 47 8.81 -1.92 -4.40
N ILE A 48 8.82 -0.74 -5.02
CA ILE A 48 7.59 0.00 -5.38
C ILE A 48 6.71 -0.83 -6.32
N MET A 49 7.29 -1.49 -7.31
CA MET A 49 6.54 -2.34 -8.25
C MET A 49 5.95 -3.56 -7.54
N SER A 50 6.75 -4.23 -6.71
CA SER A 50 6.32 -5.37 -5.90
C SER A 50 5.20 -4.98 -4.93
N PHE A 51 5.36 -3.86 -4.25
CA PHE A 51 4.37 -3.27 -3.35
C PHE A 51 3.03 -3.07 -4.04
N LYS A 52 3.00 -2.39 -5.19
CA LYS A 52 1.76 -2.14 -5.94
C LYS A 52 1.06 -3.44 -6.34
N MET A 53 1.82 -4.48 -6.69
CA MET A 53 1.27 -5.79 -7.04
C MET A 53 0.72 -6.53 -5.82
N THR A 54 1.46 -6.54 -4.71
CA THR A 54 1.03 -7.15 -3.44
C THR A 54 -0.25 -6.50 -2.93
N VAL A 55 -0.31 -5.16 -2.89
CA VAL A 55 -1.50 -4.41 -2.47
C VAL A 55 -2.72 -4.81 -3.29
N ARG A 56 -2.61 -4.82 -4.63
CA ARG A 56 -3.74 -5.21 -5.50
C ARG A 56 -4.16 -6.66 -5.30
N THR A 57 -3.20 -7.56 -5.09
CA THR A 57 -3.45 -8.98 -4.92
C THR A 57 -4.15 -9.28 -3.59
N ILE A 58 -3.63 -8.73 -2.49
CA ILE A 58 -4.23 -8.92 -1.17
C ILE A 58 -5.58 -8.20 -1.08
N ALA A 59 -5.71 -6.98 -1.60
CA ALA A 59 -7.02 -6.30 -1.66
C ALA A 59 -8.08 -7.17 -2.35
N LYS A 60 -7.75 -7.78 -3.50
CA LYS A 60 -8.66 -8.69 -4.20
C LYS A 60 -9.06 -9.90 -3.34
N ARG A 61 -8.15 -10.49 -2.56
CA ARG A 61 -8.45 -11.60 -1.64
C ARG A 61 -9.42 -11.20 -0.53
N HIS A 62 -9.38 -9.93 -0.11
CA HIS A 62 -10.33 -9.33 0.83
C HIS A 62 -11.64 -8.85 0.16
N GLY A 63 -11.86 -9.12 -1.13
CA GLY A 63 -13.03 -8.64 -1.87
C GLY A 63 -13.02 -7.14 -2.15
N LEU A 64 -11.85 -6.50 -2.10
CA LEU A 64 -11.64 -5.07 -2.30
C LEU A 64 -10.92 -4.77 -3.63
N HIS A 65 -11.02 -3.52 -4.07
CA HIS A 65 -10.24 -3.00 -5.20
C HIS A 65 -9.31 -1.88 -4.73
N ALA A 66 -7.99 -2.11 -4.80
CA ALA A 66 -7.00 -1.07 -4.53
C ALA A 66 -6.62 -0.31 -5.80
N THR A 67 -6.54 1.02 -5.69
CA THR A 67 -6.13 1.92 -6.77
C THR A 67 -5.00 2.83 -6.31
N PHE A 68 -4.08 3.13 -7.24
CA PHE A 68 -2.99 4.11 -7.08
C PHE A 68 -3.21 5.32 -8.00
N MET A 69 -4.46 5.53 -8.43
CA MET A 69 -4.83 6.73 -9.19
C MET A 69 -4.63 7.95 -8.30
N PRO A 70 -3.99 9.03 -8.76
CA PRO A 70 -3.69 10.20 -7.91
C PRO A 70 -4.93 10.87 -7.32
N LYS A 71 -6.09 10.76 -7.99
CA LYS A 71 -7.35 11.37 -7.54
C LYS A 71 -8.55 10.46 -7.85
N PRO A 72 -8.80 9.40 -7.05
CA PRO A 72 -9.83 8.42 -7.37
C PRO A 72 -11.26 8.91 -7.11
N ARG A 73 -11.42 9.97 -6.31
CA ARG A 73 -12.71 10.60 -5.99
C ARG A 73 -12.56 12.12 -5.98
N ALA A 74 -13.58 12.82 -6.48
CA ALA A 74 -13.70 14.26 -6.31
C ALA A 74 -13.88 14.60 -4.81
N GLU A 75 -13.54 15.84 -4.42
CA GLU A 75 -13.85 16.43 -3.10
C GLU A 75 -13.16 15.81 -1.88
N VAL A 76 -12.33 14.77 -2.03
CA VAL A 76 -11.49 14.19 -0.96
C VAL A 76 -10.01 14.24 -1.33
N ASN A 77 -9.10 14.02 -0.38
CA ASN A 77 -7.65 14.05 -0.64
C ASN A 77 -7.23 13.03 -1.72
N GLY A 78 -6.17 13.35 -2.45
CA GLY A 78 -5.57 12.47 -3.47
C GLY A 78 -4.51 11.54 -2.89
N SER A 79 -3.97 10.64 -3.72
CA SER A 79 -2.87 9.74 -3.38
C SER A 79 -1.58 10.19 -4.03
N GLY A 80 -0.54 10.39 -3.22
CA GLY A 80 0.82 10.76 -3.61
C GLY A 80 1.73 9.56 -3.84
#